data_AF-A0A391PR21-F1
#
_entry.id   AF-A0A391PR21-F1
#
_cell.length_a   1.000
_cell.length_b   1.000
_cell.length_c   1.000
_cell.angle_alpha   90.00
_cell.angle_beta   90.00
_cell.angle_gamma   90.00
#
_symmetry.space_group_name_H-M   'P 1'
#
loop_
_entity.id
_entity.type
_entity.pdbx_description
1 polymer ?
#
loop_
_entity_poly.entity_id
_entity_poly.type
_entity_poly.pdbx_seq_one_letter_code
_entity_poly.pdbx_strand_id
1 'polypeptide(L)'
;MRTTRTAQVLLLVAALMLWGASRLPWVDVSSFDGLGQPKTTTLSGAAWSTALIPLALLAGAAAVAALAVRGWALRLLALLVAVASAGMGYLAISLWAVTDVSVRAADMAQIAVMFLVGTQRHYWGAGVTLAAAVLTLVGAVLLMRSAGRNAAAPTTSKYAAPGARREAAQEQGADGMSERMMWDALDEGHDPTRNEGPDPSQNDGGGK
;
A
#
# COMPACT_ATOMS: atom_id res chain seq x y z
N MET A 1 12.73 -9.75 -5.49
CA MET A 1 13.35 -8.58 -6.17
C MET A 1 12.43 -7.85 -7.15
N ARG A 2 11.60 -8.53 -7.97
CA ARG A 2 10.70 -7.83 -8.91
C ARG A 2 9.65 -6.95 -8.20
N THR A 3 8.99 -7.47 -7.16
CA THR A 3 7.91 -6.74 -6.46
C THR A 3 8.37 -5.48 -5.73
N THR A 4 9.62 -5.44 -5.23
CA THR A 4 10.16 -4.24 -4.57
C THR A 4 10.44 -3.13 -5.57
N ARG A 5 10.97 -3.45 -6.76
CA ARG A 5 11.15 -2.45 -7.84
C ARG A 5 9.82 -1.86 -8.30
N THR A 6 8.79 -2.70 -8.46
CA THR A 6 7.45 -2.21 -8.81
C THR A 6 6.90 -1.25 -7.76
N ALA A 7 7.07 -1.57 -6.47
CA ALA A 7 6.66 -0.69 -5.38
C ALA A 7 7.41 0.65 -5.41
N GLN A 8 8.71 0.65 -5.71
CA GLN A 8 9.51 1.88 -5.82
C GLN A 8 9.04 2.78 -6.94
N VAL A 9 8.79 2.21 -8.13
CA VAL A 9 8.27 2.97 -9.26
C VAL A 9 6.90 3.58 -8.92
N LEU A 10 6.01 2.80 -8.29
CA LEU A 10 4.72 3.30 -7.82
C LEU A 10 4.86 4.47 -6.84
N LEU A 11 5.78 4.38 -5.88
CA LEU A 11 6.03 5.44 -4.90
C LEU A 11 6.64 6.69 -5.53
N LEU A 12 7.56 6.54 -6.50
CA LEU A 12 8.12 7.68 -7.24
C LEU A 12 7.06 8.37 -8.11
N VAL A 13 6.21 7.60 -8.79
CA VAL A 13 5.09 8.15 -9.56
C VAL A 13 4.12 8.88 -8.64
N ALA A 14 3.78 8.32 -7.47
CA ALA A 14 2.94 8.98 -6.49
C ALA A 14 3.57 10.28 -5.95
N ALA A 15 4.88 10.29 -5.70
CA ALA A 15 5.61 11.49 -5.29
C ALA A 15 5.55 12.60 -6.36
N LEU A 16 5.74 12.25 -7.63
CA LEU A 16 5.62 13.18 -8.75
C LEU A 16 4.18 13.71 -8.91
N MET A 17 3.17 12.85 -8.72
CA MET A 17 1.77 13.25 -8.73
C MET A 17 1.46 14.25 -7.61
N LEU A 18 1.91 14.00 -6.38
CA LEU A 18 1.74 14.93 -5.24
C LEU A 18 2.44 16.27 -5.49
N TRP A 19 3.65 16.23 -6.05
CA TRP A 19 4.35 17.44 -6.44
C TRP A 19 3.58 18.23 -7.51
N GLY A 20 3.09 17.56 -8.56
CA GLY A 20 2.23 18.18 -9.56
C GLY A 20 0.95 18.77 -8.96
N ALA A 21 0.28 18.02 -8.07
CA ALA A 21 -0.90 18.47 -7.36
C ALA A 21 -0.66 19.72 -6.50
N SER A 22 0.54 19.87 -5.93
CA SER A 22 0.93 21.07 -5.17
C SER A 22 0.99 22.34 -6.04
N ARG A 23 1.26 22.20 -7.34
CA ARG A 23 1.38 23.32 -8.28
C ARG A 23 0.06 23.68 -8.96
N LEU A 24 -0.90 22.76 -9.00
CA LEU A 24 -2.19 22.98 -9.63
C LEU A 24 -3.03 24.02 -8.86
N PRO A 25 -3.88 24.81 -9.54
CA PRO A 25 -4.89 25.63 -8.89
C PRO A 25 -5.96 24.73 -8.28
N TRP A 26 -6.27 24.96 -7.01
CA TRP A 26 -7.31 24.19 -6.29
C TRP A 26 -8.55 25.03 -6.05
N VAL A 27 -8.38 26.31 -5.75
CA VAL A 27 -9.49 27.22 -5.44
C VAL A 27 -9.19 28.60 -6.02
N ASP A 28 -10.14 29.17 -6.74
CA ASP A 28 -10.10 30.57 -7.15
C ASP A 28 -11.05 31.38 -6.27
N VAL A 29 -10.56 32.50 -5.75
CA VAL A 29 -11.30 33.41 -4.89
C VAL A 29 -11.55 34.71 -5.64
N SER A 30 -12.81 35.10 -5.80
CA SER A 30 -13.18 36.36 -6.45
C SER A 30 -13.69 37.36 -5.40
N SER A 31 -13.14 38.56 -5.42
CA SER A 31 -13.52 39.65 -4.52
C SER A 31 -13.82 40.94 -5.27
N PHE A 32 -14.73 41.72 -4.69
CA PHE A 32 -15.15 43.01 -5.21
C PHE A 32 -15.41 43.96 -4.05
N ASP A 33 -14.71 45.09 -4.07
CA ASP A 33 -14.77 46.13 -3.04
C ASP A 33 -15.76 47.26 -3.37
N GLY A 34 -16.38 47.24 -4.55
CA GLY A 34 -17.30 48.28 -5.01
C GLY A 34 -16.64 49.56 -5.51
N LEU A 35 -15.31 49.67 -5.40
CA LEU A 35 -14.53 50.87 -5.76
C LEU A 35 -13.63 50.63 -6.97
N GLY A 36 -13.29 49.37 -7.27
CA GLY A 36 -12.45 48.98 -8.41
C GLY A 36 -13.06 47.87 -9.28
N GLN A 37 -12.23 47.29 -10.16
CA GLN A 37 -12.62 46.11 -10.93
C GLN A 37 -12.54 44.84 -10.06
N PRO A 38 -13.37 43.82 -10.31
CA PRO A 38 -13.30 42.54 -9.61
C PRO A 38 -11.90 41.94 -9.71
N LYS A 39 -11.35 41.46 -8.59
CA LYS A 39 -10.06 40.76 -8.54
C LYS A 39 -10.27 39.28 -8.29
N THR A 40 -9.54 38.45 -9.01
CA THR A 40 -9.52 37.00 -8.82
C THR A 40 -8.12 36.57 -8.38
N THR A 41 -8.04 35.95 -7.22
CA THR A 41 -6.79 35.40 -6.68
C THR A 41 -6.86 33.88 -6.71
N THR A 42 -5.90 33.26 -7.39
CA THR A 42 -5.81 31.79 -7.52
C THR A 42 -5.00 31.20 -6.37
N LEU A 43 -5.56 30.25 -5.62
CA LEU A 43 -4.89 29.50 -4.57
C LEU A 43 -4.39 28.16 -5.13
N SER A 44 -3.07 27.97 -5.10
CA SER A 44 -2.44 26.71 -5.49
C SER A 44 -2.64 25.63 -4.41
N GLY A 45 -2.49 24.36 -4.79
CA GLY A 45 -2.56 23.24 -3.86
C GLY A 45 -1.60 23.38 -2.68
N ALA A 46 -0.38 23.87 -2.90
CA ALA A 46 0.60 24.12 -1.85
C ALA A 46 0.15 25.18 -0.83
N ALA A 47 -0.56 26.22 -1.30
CA ALA A 47 -1.15 27.23 -0.42
C ALA A 47 -2.32 26.66 0.38
N TRP A 48 -3.12 25.78 -0.23
CA TRP A 48 -4.28 25.16 0.42
C TRP A 48 -3.89 24.08 1.45
N SER A 49 -2.87 23.27 1.14
CA SER A 49 -2.37 22.19 1.97
C SER A 49 -0.84 22.16 1.98
N THR A 50 -0.27 22.62 3.09
CA THR A 50 1.17 22.59 3.36
C THR A 50 1.73 21.17 3.46
N ALA A 51 0.87 20.15 3.59
CA ALA A 51 1.25 18.76 3.71
C ALA A 51 1.62 18.08 2.36
N LEU A 52 1.26 18.67 1.22
CA LEU A 52 1.50 18.05 -0.10
C LEU A 52 2.98 17.82 -0.40
N ILE A 53 3.81 18.84 -0.17
CA ILE A 53 5.26 18.79 -0.41
C ILE A 53 5.95 17.78 0.53
N PRO A 54 5.75 17.82 1.86
CA PRO A 54 6.40 16.85 2.75
C PRO A 54 5.93 15.41 2.49
N LEU A 55 4.67 15.18 2.12
CA LEU A 55 4.20 13.85 1.71
C LEU A 55 4.84 13.37 0.41
N ALA A 56 5.05 14.27 -0.57
CA ALA A 56 5.78 13.94 -1.79
C ALA A 56 7.22 13.54 -1.49
N LEU A 57 7.91 14.29 -0.63
CA LEU A 57 9.28 13.99 -0.20
C LEU A 57 9.35 12.67 0.58
N LEU A 58 8.38 12.41 1.47
CA LEU A 58 8.28 11.16 2.22
C LEU A 58 8.10 9.95 1.29
N ALA A 59 7.22 10.05 0.29
CA ALA A 59 7.01 8.98 -0.69
C ALA A 59 8.28 8.74 -1.53
N GLY A 60 8.95 9.81 -1.99
CA GLY A 60 10.23 9.70 -2.69
C GLY A 60 11.33 9.08 -1.83
N ALA A 61 11.46 9.51 -0.58
CA ALA A 61 12.41 8.96 0.39
C ALA A 61 12.12 7.48 0.68
N ALA A 62 10.86 7.09 0.83
CA ALA A 62 10.47 5.70 1.04
C ALA A 62 10.83 4.80 -0.15
N ALA A 63 10.71 5.31 -1.38
CA ALA A 63 11.14 4.59 -2.58
C ALA A 63 12.65 4.27 -2.54
N VAL A 64 13.48 5.23 -2.13
CA VAL A 64 14.94 5.04 -1.99
C VAL A 64 15.25 4.14 -0.79
N ALA A 65 14.62 4.38 0.36
CA ALA A 65 14.85 3.61 1.60
C ALA A 65 14.53 2.12 1.43
N ALA A 66 13.55 1.78 0.59
CA ALA A 66 13.21 0.39 0.27
C ALA A 66 14.38 -0.41 -0.38
N LEU A 67 15.45 0.26 -0.86
CA LEU A 67 16.69 -0.38 -1.32
C LEU A 67 17.59 -0.82 -0.16
N ALA A 68 17.62 -0.06 0.93
CA ALA A 68 18.55 -0.25 2.04
C ALA A 68 17.99 -1.19 3.13
N VAL A 69 16.66 -1.22 3.28
CA VAL A 69 15.99 -1.83 4.43
C VAL A 69 15.49 -3.25 4.11
N ARG A 70 15.63 -4.17 5.07
CA ARG A 70 15.23 -5.58 4.95
C ARG A 70 14.51 -6.05 6.22
N GLY A 71 13.71 -7.12 6.10
CA GLY A 71 13.06 -7.78 7.24
C GLY A 71 12.04 -6.89 7.97
N TRP A 72 12.16 -6.79 9.30
CA TRP A 72 11.20 -6.10 10.16
C TRP A 72 11.13 -4.59 9.91
N ALA A 73 12.27 -3.94 9.68
CA ALA A 73 12.31 -2.51 9.37
C ALA A 73 11.57 -2.16 8.05
N LEU A 74 11.49 -3.11 7.10
CA LEU A 74 10.71 -2.91 5.87
C LEU A 74 9.19 -2.92 6.16
N ARG A 75 8.76 -3.64 7.20
CA ARG A 75 7.36 -3.63 7.66
C ARG A 75 7.00 -2.31 8.31
N LEU A 76 7.87 -1.77 9.15
CA LEU A 76 7.69 -0.43 9.74
C LEU A 76 7.63 0.64 8.67
N LEU A 77 8.52 0.60 7.68
CA LEU A 77 8.49 1.52 6.54
C LEU A 77 7.17 1.40 5.77
N ALA A 78 6.72 0.18 5.47
CA ALA A 78 5.45 -0.04 4.78
C ALA A 78 4.25 0.50 5.59
N LEU A 79 4.26 0.30 6.92
CA LEU A 79 3.23 0.85 7.81
C LEU A 79 3.21 2.38 7.79
N LEU A 80 4.38 3.02 7.89
CA LEU A 80 4.52 4.47 7.81
C LEU A 80 3.97 5.02 6.49
N VAL A 81 4.32 4.37 5.37
CA VAL A 81 3.83 4.74 4.03
C VAL A 81 2.32 4.54 3.91
N ALA A 82 1.75 3.50 4.53
CA ALA A 82 0.30 3.28 4.56
C ALA A 82 -0.43 4.38 5.35
N VAL A 83 0.13 4.80 6.50
CA VAL A 83 -0.41 5.93 7.29
C VAL A 83 -0.34 7.24 6.48
N ALA A 84 0.77 7.48 5.77
CA ALA A 84 0.90 8.64 4.90
C ALA A 84 -0.15 8.63 3.77
N SER A 85 -0.44 7.46 3.19
CA SER A 85 -1.52 7.29 2.20
C SER A 85 -2.89 7.63 2.76
N ALA A 86 -3.21 7.21 4.00
CA ALA A 86 -4.45 7.60 4.66
C ALA A 86 -4.56 9.13 4.83
N GLY A 87 -3.45 9.79 5.20
CA GLY A 87 -3.37 11.25 5.27
C GLY A 87 -3.63 11.94 3.92
N MET A 88 -3.07 11.41 2.83
CA MET A 88 -3.36 11.91 1.48
C MET A 88 -4.83 11.76 1.09
N GLY A 89 -5.42 10.59 1.37
CA GLY A 89 -6.83 10.33 1.09
C GLY A 89 -7.75 11.26 1.88
N TYR A 90 -7.45 11.48 3.16
CA TYR A 90 -8.17 12.45 3.99
C TYR A 90 -8.13 13.86 3.38
N LEU A 91 -6.95 14.34 2.97
CA LEU A 91 -6.82 15.66 2.34
C LEU A 91 -7.64 15.76 1.05
N ALA A 92 -7.58 14.74 0.19
CA ALA A 92 -8.33 14.71 -1.06
C ALA A 92 -9.85 14.75 -0.82
N ILE A 93 -10.35 13.88 0.07
CA ILE A 93 -11.77 13.77 0.41
C ILE A 93 -12.26 15.02 1.12
N SER A 94 -11.44 15.63 1.99
CA SER A 94 -11.82 16.85 2.72
C SER A 94 -12.14 18.02 1.78
N LEU A 95 -11.51 18.09 0.61
CA LEU A 95 -11.83 19.14 -0.38
C LEU A 95 -13.23 18.97 -0.98
N TRP A 96 -13.72 17.74 -1.09
CA TRP A 96 -15.07 17.43 -1.56
C TRP A 96 -16.11 17.55 -0.45
N ALA A 97 -15.78 17.10 0.75
CA ALA A 97 -16.73 17.02 1.86
C ALA A 97 -16.97 18.38 2.55
N VAL A 98 -16.00 19.29 2.54
CA VAL A 98 -16.14 20.59 3.20
C VAL A 98 -16.96 21.55 2.33
N THR A 99 -18.17 21.85 2.80
CA THR A 99 -19.12 22.80 2.19
C THR A 99 -18.67 24.26 2.31
N ASP A 100 -18.00 24.62 3.41
CA ASP A 100 -17.59 26.01 3.72
C ASP A 100 -16.17 26.35 3.26
N VAL A 101 -15.85 26.09 2.00
CA VAL A 101 -14.55 26.46 1.41
C VAL A 101 -14.39 27.97 1.29
N SER A 102 -15.48 28.73 1.18
CA SER A 102 -15.49 30.18 1.04
C SER A 102 -14.81 30.90 2.20
N VAL A 103 -15.12 30.54 3.45
CA VAL A 103 -14.58 31.19 4.65
C VAL A 103 -13.09 30.91 4.81
N ARG A 104 -12.68 29.65 4.64
CA ARG A 104 -11.25 29.25 4.70
C ARG A 104 -10.44 29.88 3.57
N ALA A 105 -11.00 29.97 2.37
CA ALA A 105 -10.33 30.57 1.23
C ALA A 105 -10.18 32.10 1.39
N ALA A 106 -11.19 32.78 1.94
CA ALA A 106 -11.13 34.21 2.24
C ALA A 106 -10.07 34.54 3.31
N ASP A 107 -9.99 33.74 4.37
CA ASP A 107 -8.96 33.85 5.41
C ASP A 107 -7.55 33.66 4.84
N MET A 108 -7.35 32.60 4.05
CA MET A 108 -6.08 32.32 3.35
C MET A 108 -5.69 33.40 2.33
N ALA A 109 -6.67 34.00 1.65
CA ALA A 109 -6.44 35.10 0.72
C ALA A 109 -6.33 36.47 1.41
N GLN A 110 -6.49 36.53 2.75
CA GLN A 110 -6.52 37.76 3.55
C GLN A 110 -7.56 38.78 3.05
N ILE A 111 -8.69 38.30 2.53
CA ILE A 111 -9.79 39.12 2.03
C ILE A 111 -10.91 39.11 3.08
N ALA A 112 -11.41 40.29 3.46
CA ALA A 112 -12.55 40.37 4.34
C ALA A 112 -13.77 39.69 3.69
N VAL A 113 -14.43 38.80 4.43
CA VAL A 113 -15.55 37.96 3.93
C VAL A 113 -16.67 38.80 3.31
N MET A 114 -16.84 40.06 3.74
CA MET A 114 -17.82 41.00 3.19
C MET A 114 -17.58 41.41 1.72
N PHE A 115 -16.34 41.29 1.22
CA PHE A 115 -15.98 41.57 -0.18
C PHE A 115 -15.89 40.31 -1.04
N LEU A 116 -16.20 39.14 -0.48
CA LEU A 116 -16.16 37.87 -1.18
C LEU A 116 -17.39 37.74 -2.09
N VAL A 117 -17.17 37.66 -3.39
CA VAL A 117 -18.24 37.54 -4.40
C VAL A 117 -18.53 36.07 -4.71
N GLY A 118 -17.49 35.24 -4.71
CA GLY A 118 -17.65 33.81 -4.97
C GLY A 118 -16.33 33.05 -4.94
N THR A 119 -16.45 31.73 -4.76
CA THR A 119 -15.32 30.79 -4.83
C THR A 119 -15.59 29.71 -5.86
N GLN A 120 -14.59 29.45 -6.71
CA GLN A 120 -14.63 28.35 -7.67
C GLN A 120 -13.69 27.24 -7.21
N ARG A 121 -14.19 26.00 -7.15
CA ARG A 121 -13.40 24.82 -6.76
C ARG A 121 -12.90 24.08 -8.01
N HIS A 122 -11.62 23.75 -8.03
CA HIS A 122 -11.00 22.92 -9.06
C HIS A 122 -10.68 21.54 -8.50
N TYR A 123 -11.45 20.52 -8.93
CA TYR A 123 -11.33 19.17 -8.40
C TYR A 123 -10.17 18.36 -8.98
N TRP A 124 -9.52 18.85 -10.03
CA TRP A 124 -8.41 18.14 -10.68
C TRP A 124 -7.25 17.88 -9.71
N GLY A 125 -6.91 18.86 -8.87
CA GLY A 125 -5.91 18.72 -7.82
C GLY A 125 -6.23 17.62 -6.82
N ALA A 126 -7.48 17.57 -6.32
CA ALA A 126 -7.95 16.53 -5.42
C ALA A 126 -8.02 15.14 -6.09
N GLY A 127 -8.37 15.07 -7.36
CA GLY A 127 -8.34 13.81 -8.13
C GLY A 127 -6.93 13.23 -8.21
N VAL A 128 -5.93 14.08 -8.51
CA VAL A 128 -4.52 13.66 -8.60
C VAL A 128 -3.99 13.21 -7.23
N THR A 129 -4.34 13.90 -6.14
CA THR A 129 -3.91 13.47 -4.79
C THR A 129 -4.55 12.16 -4.36
N LEU A 130 -5.82 11.92 -4.71
CA LEU A 130 -6.49 10.65 -4.44
C LEU A 130 -5.83 9.50 -5.23
N ALA A 131 -5.53 9.72 -6.52
CA ALA A 131 -4.80 8.74 -7.31
C ALA A 131 -3.41 8.43 -6.71
N ALA A 132 -2.68 9.46 -6.28
CA ALA A 132 -1.40 9.30 -5.58
C ALA A 132 -1.54 8.53 -4.26
N ALA A 133 -2.61 8.76 -3.50
CA ALA A 133 -2.91 8.03 -2.26
C ALA A 133 -3.09 6.53 -2.54
N VAL A 134 -3.87 6.18 -3.57
CA VAL A 134 -4.10 4.78 -3.98
C VAL A 134 -2.79 4.12 -4.42
N LEU A 135 -1.99 4.78 -5.27
CA LEU A 135 -0.70 4.25 -5.71
C LEU A 135 0.26 4.03 -4.54
N THR A 136 0.27 4.96 -3.58
CA THR A 136 1.08 4.86 -2.36
C THR A 136 0.64 3.67 -1.50
N LEU A 137 -0.68 3.45 -1.36
CA LEU A 137 -1.22 2.31 -0.63
C LEU A 137 -0.84 0.98 -1.29
N VAL A 138 -0.96 0.88 -2.61
CA VAL A 138 -0.54 -0.31 -3.36
C VAL A 138 0.95 -0.55 -3.19
N GLY A 139 1.78 0.51 -3.25
CA GLY A 139 3.21 0.45 -2.95
C GLY A 139 3.49 -0.09 -1.55
N ALA A 140 2.81 0.43 -0.52
CA ALA A 140 2.94 -0.04 0.86
C ALA A 140 2.58 -1.53 1.02
N VAL A 141 1.47 -1.98 0.43
CA VAL A 141 1.04 -3.39 0.44
C VAL A 141 2.08 -4.28 -0.23
N LEU A 142 2.62 -3.87 -1.37
CA LEU A 142 3.68 -4.62 -2.07
C LEU A 142 4.97 -4.72 -1.23
N LEU A 143 5.37 -3.65 -0.55
CA LEU A 143 6.49 -3.66 0.39
C LEU A 143 6.23 -4.63 1.54
N MET A 144 5.05 -4.57 2.15
CA MET A 144 4.65 -5.46 3.25
C MET A 144 4.65 -6.94 2.83
N ARG A 145 4.13 -7.27 1.65
CA ARG A 145 4.17 -8.64 1.09
C ARG A 145 5.59 -9.11 0.81
N SER A 146 6.46 -8.23 0.33
CA SER A 146 7.86 -8.57 0.08
C SER A 146 8.65 -8.84 1.37
N ALA A 147 8.33 -8.11 2.45
CA ALA A 147 8.91 -8.33 3.77
C ALA A 147 8.48 -9.68 4.39
N GLY A 148 7.25 -10.13 4.11
CA GLY A 148 6.76 -11.45 4.53
C GLY A 148 7.47 -12.61 3.81
N ARG A 149 7.60 -12.54 2.48
CA ARG A 149 8.26 -13.60 1.67
C ARG A 149 9.74 -13.75 2.00
N ASN A 150 10.45 -12.65 2.23
CA ASN A 150 11.87 -12.72 2.61
C ASN A 150 12.08 -13.18 4.07
N ALA A 151 11.07 -13.10 4.93
CA ALA A 151 11.11 -13.69 6.26
C ALA A 151 10.81 -15.21 6.24
N ALA A 152 10.16 -15.71 5.19
CA ALA A 152 9.96 -17.13 4.95
C ALA A 152 11.19 -17.82 4.32
N ALA A 153 12.17 -17.06 3.81
CA ALA A 153 13.49 -17.59 3.48
C ALA A 153 14.23 -17.87 4.81
N PRO A 154 14.44 -19.15 5.18
CA PRO A 154 14.71 -19.51 6.56
C PRO A 154 16.15 -19.17 6.94
N THR A 155 16.36 -18.05 7.64
CA THR A 155 17.59 -17.83 8.42
C THR A 155 17.48 -18.40 9.84
N THR A 156 16.38 -19.06 10.18
CA THR A 156 16.29 -19.84 11.42
C THR A 156 15.40 -21.07 11.23
N SER A 157 16.01 -22.16 10.73
CA SER A 157 15.37 -23.47 10.59
C SER A 157 15.13 -24.18 11.93
N LYS A 158 15.45 -23.54 13.07
CA LYS A 158 15.43 -24.21 14.37
C LYS A 158 14.06 -24.26 15.05
N TYR A 159 13.08 -23.44 14.63
CA TYR A 159 11.75 -23.39 15.28
C TYR A 159 10.59 -23.07 14.31
N ALA A 160 10.57 -23.63 13.11
CA ALA A 160 9.40 -23.53 12.23
C ALA A 160 8.31 -24.55 12.66
N ALA A 161 7.11 -24.06 12.95
CA ALA A 161 5.95 -24.88 13.31
C ALA A 161 5.58 -25.87 12.18
N PRO A 162 5.10 -27.10 12.49
CA PRO A 162 4.86 -28.14 11.48
C PRO A 162 3.88 -27.73 10.38
N GLY A 163 2.88 -26.90 10.70
CA GLY A 163 1.89 -26.40 9.73
C GLY A 163 2.51 -25.52 8.64
N ALA A 164 3.48 -24.69 9.00
CA ALA A 164 4.17 -23.82 8.04
C ALA A 164 5.10 -24.61 7.09
N ARG A 165 5.55 -25.81 7.49
CA ARG A 165 6.27 -26.74 6.60
C ARG A 165 5.34 -27.37 5.55
N ARG A 166 4.09 -27.68 5.93
CA ARG A 166 3.10 -28.28 5.04
C ARG A 166 2.65 -27.33 3.93
N GLU A 167 2.36 -26.07 4.27
CA GLU A 167 1.96 -25.06 3.28
C GLU A 167 3.07 -24.75 2.27
N ALA A 168 4.33 -24.66 2.73
CA ALA A 168 5.48 -24.45 1.85
C ALA A 168 5.79 -25.67 0.96
N ALA A 169 5.57 -26.89 1.46
CA ALA A 169 5.72 -28.12 0.68
C ALA A 169 4.59 -28.33 -0.34
N GLN A 170 3.36 -27.91 0.00
CA GLN A 170 2.19 -28.04 -0.86
C GLN A 170 2.21 -27.03 -2.03
N GLU A 171 2.76 -25.82 -1.82
CA GLU A 171 3.00 -24.85 -2.90
C GLU A 171 4.11 -25.29 -3.89
N GLN A 172 4.96 -26.26 -3.52
CA GLN A 172 6.06 -26.77 -4.36
C GLN A 172 5.74 -28.10 -5.07
N GLY A 173 4.58 -28.72 -4.79
CA GLY A 173 4.18 -30.03 -5.31
C GLY A 173 3.71 -30.09 -6.77
N ALA A 174 4.03 -29.10 -7.61
CA ALA A 174 3.73 -29.13 -9.04
C ALA A 174 4.86 -29.75 -9.89
N ASP A 175 6.01 -30.04 -9.29
CA ASP A 175 7.13 -30.75 -9.91
C ASP A 175 7.37 -32.04 -9.10
N GLY A 176 7.59 -33.16 -9.79
CA GLY A 176 7.39 -34.52 -9.28
C GLY A 176 7.90 -34.83 -7.87
N MET A 177 7.23 -35.80 -7.21
CA MET A 177 7.48 -36.27 -5.84
C MET A 177 8.97 -36.16 -5.45
N SER A 178 9.31 -35.14 -4.65
CA SER A 178 10.72 -34.89 -4.34
C SER A 178 11.29 -36.04 -3.52
N GLU A 179 12.59 -36.31 -3.68
CA GLU A 179 13.28 -37.40 -2.99
C GLU A 179 13.09 -37.38 -1.46
N ARG A 180 13.05 -36.19 -0.84
CA ARG A 180 12.78 -36.07 0.60
C ARG A 180 11.36 -36.49 0.99
N MET A 181 10.39 -36.30 0.11
CA MET A 181 9.01 -36.72 0.32
C MET A 181 8.86 -38.25 0.20
N MET A 182 9.71 -38.90 -0.60
CA MET A 182 9.81 -40.37 -0.63
C MET A 182 10.45 -40.92 0.64
N TRP A 183 11.51 -40.27 1.17
CA TRP A 183 12.14 -40.68 2.42
C TRP A 183 11.25 -40.44 3.65
N ASP A 184 10.50 -39.33 3.69
CA ASP A 184 9.52 -39.06 4.78
C ASP A 184 8.36 -40.08 4.77
N ALA A 185 7.89 -40.50 3.59
CA ALA A 185 6.86 -41.54 3.48
C ALA A 185 7.35 -42.90 4.00
N LEU A 186 8.63 -43.22 3.81
CA LEU A 186 9.26 -44.44 4.35
C LEU A 186 9.37 -44.41 5.88
N ASP A 187 9.75 -43.27 6.46
CA ASP A 187 9.82 -43.08 7.93
C ASP A 187 8.43 -43.15 8.59
N GLU A 188 7.38 -42.71 7.88
CA GLU A 188 5.99 -42.82 8.33
C GLU A 188 5.39 -44.23 8.10
N GLY A 189 6.19 -45.18 7.60
CA GLY A 189 5.80 -46.58 7.41
C GLY A 189 4.95 -46.85 6.16
N HIS A 190 4.75 -45.84 5.31
CA HIS A 190 4.11 -45.97 4.02
C HIS A 190 5.12 -46.54 3.01
N ASP A 191 5.24 -47.86 3.02
CA ASP A 191 6.08 -48.62 2.11
C ASP A 191 5.36 -48.87 0.77
N PRO A 192 5.81 -48.25 -0.34
CA PRO A 192 5.20 -48.43 -1.67
C PRO A 192 5.45 -49.82 -2.28
N THR A 193 6.20 -50.71 -1.61
CA THR A 193 6.33 -52.13 -1.98
C THR A 193 5.26 -53.00 -1.35
N ARG A 194 4.54 -52.49 -0.35
CA ARG A 194 3.28 -53.11 0.12
C ARG A 194 2.18 -52.74 -0.85
N ASN A 195 2.04 -53.57 -1.87
CA ASN A 195 0.79 -53.63 -2.62
C ASN A 195 -0.34 -53.84 -1.60
N GLU A 196 -1.36 -52.98 -1.58
CA GLU A 196 -2.62 -53.21 -0.86
C GLU A 196 -3.33 -54.42 -1.48
N GLY A 197 -2.78 -55.61 -1.26
CA GLY A 197 -3.39 -56.90 -1.53
C GLY A 197 -4.07 -57.40 -0.26
N PRO A 198 -5.18 -58.15 -0.35
CA PRO A 198 -6.00 -58.53 0.80
C PRO A 198 -5.15 -59.27 1.84
N ASP A 199 -5.22 -58.81 3.09
CA ASP A 199 -4.51 -59.38 4.24
C ASP A 199 -4.91 -60.85 4.46
N PRO A 200 -3.98 -61.82 4.37
CA PRO A 200 -4.29 -63.24 4.56
C PRO A 200 -4.50 -63.63 6.04
N SER A 201 -4.39 -62.69 6.98
CA SER A 201 -4.58 -62.98 8.42
C SER A 201 -6.04 -62.97 8.88
N GLN A 202 -7.01 -62.75 8.00
CA GLN A 202 -8.43 -62.83 8.31
C GLN A 202 -9.08 -64.10 7.73
N ASN A 203 -8.72 -65.27 8.26
CA ASN A 203 -9.69 -66.36 8.32
C ASN A 203 -9.54 -67.12 9.64
N ASP A 204 -10.32 -66.61 10.60
CA ASP A 204 -10.46 -67.07 11.96
C ASP A 204 -11.06 -68.50 11.98
N GLY A 205 -10.60 -69.31 12.93
CA GLY A 205 -11.12 -70.64 13.16
C GLY A 205 -12.58 -70.58 13.64
N GLY A 206 -13.46 -71.34 13.00
CA GLY A 206 -14.89 -71.34 13.35
C GLY A 206 -15.62 -72.65 13.06
N GLY A 207 -15.44 -73.64 13.94
CA GLY A 207 -16.55 -74.41 14.51
C GLY A 207 -17.23 -75.54 13.72
N LYS A 208 -17.04 -76.76 14.28
CA LYS A 208 -17.83 -78.00 14.20
C LYS A 208 -17.62 -78.94 13.02
#